data_AF-A0A925QNP5-F1
#
_entry.id   AF-A0A925QNP5-F1
#
_cell.length_a   1.000
_cell.length_b   1.000
_cell.length_c   1.000
_cell.angle_alpha   90.00
_cell.angle_beta   90.00
_cell.angle_gamma   90.00
#
_symmetry.space_group_name_H-M   'P 1'
#
loop_
_entity.id
_entity.type
_entity.pdbx_description
1 polymer ?
#
loop_
_entity_poly.entity_id
_entity_poly.type
_entity_poly.pdbx_seq_one_letter_code
_entity_poly.pdbx_strand_id
1 'polypeptide(L)'
;MYTLYGSRGSGSAAIEAALVLAGLPFREVRASTWEADSAQNDLQRHNPLGQIPTLVTAAGQVLTESAAILIHLGHAHPASGLLPTATAQLDQVVRGLVYVAANCYAAIGVIDYPERWCEAVEGDEAASTATLDRIRRGTRARLHRLWESFADQFPTTP
;
A
#
# COMPACT_ATOMS: atom_id res chain seq x y z
N MET A 1 -11.30 -2.93 -19.16
CA MET A 1 -9.94 -2.43 -18.83
C MET A 1 -9.87 -2.17 -17.33
N TYR A 2 -8.72 -2.39 -16.67
CA TYR A 2 -8.55 -2.04 -15.25
C TYR A 2 -8.50 -0.51 -15.06
N THR A 3 -8.98 -0.03 -13.91
CA THR A 3 -8.71 1.34 -13.41
C THR A 3 -7.94 1.23 -12.11
N LEU A 4 -6.75 1.82 -12.04
CA LEU A 4 -5.94 1.89 -10.84
C LEU A 4 -5.98 3.31 -10.27
N TYR A 5 -6.60 3.46 -9.10
CA TYR A 5 -6.45 4.67 -8.30
C TYR A 5 -5.11 4.59 -7.57
N GLY A 6 -4.22 5.52 -7.88
CA GLY A 6 -2.83 5.53 -7.45
C GLY A 6 -2.27 6.94 -7.51
N SER A 7 -0.98 7.11 -7.21
CA SER A 7 -0.25 8.36 -7.41
C SER A 7 1.24 8.10 -7.35
N ARG A 8 2.02 8.91 -8.06
CA ARG A 8 3.49 8.85 -7.99
C ARG A 8 3.97 9.01 -6.56
N GLY A 9 4.86 8.12 -6.13
CA GLY A 9 5.39 8.11 -4.77
C GLY A 9 4.52 7.38 -3.74
N SER A 10 3.43 6.73 -4.17
CA SER A 10 2.57 5.91 -3.32
C SER A 10 2.82 4.41 -3.47
N GLY A 11 2.15 3.62 -2.64
CA GLY A 11 2.15 2.16 -2.75
C GLY A 11 1.49 1.60 -4.01
N SER A 12 0.89 2.43 -4.88
CA SER A 12 0.35 2.00 -6.17
C SER A 12 1.42 1.47 -7.12
N ALA A 13 2.68 1.87 -6.95
CA ALA A 13 3.79 1.46 -7.80
C ALA A 13 3.93 -0.08 -7.92
N ALA A 14 3.65 -0.82 -6.84
CA ALA A 14 3.68 -2.28 -6.89
C ALA A 14 2.59 -2.87 -7.81
N ILE A 15 1.41 -2.25 -7.84
CA ILE A 15 0.28 -2.69 -8.66
C ILE A 15 0.49 -2.28 -10.12
N GLU A 16 1.01 -1.07 -10.35
CA GLU A 16 1.43 -0.61 -11.68
C GLU A 16 2.45 -1.59 -12.28
N ALA A 17 3.48 -1.96 -11.53
CA ALA A 17 4.48 -2.93 -11.96
C ALA A 17 3.85 -4.29 -12.29
N ALA A 18 2.95 -4.79 -11.45
CA ALA A 18 2.29 -6.07 -11.67
C ALA A 18 1.41 -6.06 -12.93
N LEU A 19 0.64 -5.00 -13.16
CA LEU A 19 -0.18 -4.83 -14.37
C LEU A 19 0.69 -4.78 -15.63
N VAL A 20 1.82 -4.04 -15.59
CA VAL A 20 2.78 -3.96 -16.70
C VAL A 20 3.42 -5.32 -16.98
N LEU A 21 3.93 -6.02 -15.95
CA LEU A 21 4.56 -7.34 -16.09
C LEU A 21 3.59 -8.39 -16.64
N ALA A 22 2.31 -8.30 -16.28
CA ALA A 22 1.27 -9.17 -16.79
C ALA A 22 0.73 -8.76 -18.19
N GLY A 23 1.23 -7.66 -18.77
CA GLY A 23 0.75 -7.16 -20.06
C GLY A 23 -0.70 -6.68 -20.06
N LEU A 24 -1.21 -6.24 -18.90
CA LEU A 24 -2.60 -5.88 -18.70
C LEU A 24 -2.81 -4.37 -18.93
N PRO A 25 -3.69 -3.97 -19.87
CA PRO A 25 -4.00 -2.55 -20.05
C PRO A 25 -4.78 -2.02 -18.84
N PHE A 26 -4.37 -0.85 -18.35
CA PHE A 26 -5.02 -0.15 -17.27
C PHE A 26 -5.00 1.36 -17.49
N ARG A 27 -5.97 2.04 -16.86
CA ARG A 27 -5.99 3.49 -16.73
C ARG A 27 -5.60 3.85 -15.31
N GLU A 28 -4.63 4.74 -15.16
CA GLU A 28 -4.29 5.33 -13.87
C GLU A 28 -5.20 6.53 -13.56
N VAL A 29 -5.59 6.67 -12.29
CA VAL A 29 -6.33 7.82 -11.77
C VAL A 29 -5.60 8.33 -10.54
N ARG A 30 -5.14 9.58 -10.61
CA ARG A 30 -4.41 10.23 -9.53
C ARG A 30 -5.37 10.60 -8.40
N ALA A 31 -5.19 10.00 -7.23
CA ALA A 31 -6.13 10.11 -6.12
C ALA A 31 -5.45 10.22 -4.75
N SER A 32 -4.24 10.78 -4.68
CA SER A 32 -3.56 11.02 -3.41
C SER A 32 -4.15 12.20 -2.62
N THR A 33 -3.89 12.28 -1.32
CA THR A 33 -4.35 13.39 -0.48
C THR A 33 -3.52 14.67 -0.65
N TRP A 34 -2.36 14.59 -1.32
CA TRP A 34 -1.41 15.70 -1.47
C TRP A 34 -1.44 16.38 -2.84
N GLU A 35 -2.17 15.84 -3.82
CA GLU A 35 -2.33 16.45 -5.14
C GLU A 35 -3.54 17.40 -5.18
N ALA A 36 -3.36 18.59 -5.77
CA ALA A 36 -4.41 19.59 -5.87
C ALA A 36 -5.57 19.17 -6.79
N ASP A 37 -5.28 18.40 -7.85
CA ASP A 37 -6.26 17.88 -8.80
C ASP A 37 -6.66 16.43 -8.53
N SER A 38 -6.51 15.99 -7.28
CA SER A 38 -6.77 14.63 -6.84
C SER A 38 -8.23 14.21 -7.03
N ALA A 39 -8.42 12.99 -7.54
CA ALA A 39 -9.71 12.33 -7.66
C ALA A 39 -10.19 11.67 -6.36
N GLN A 40 -9.79 12.16 -5.18
CA GLN A 40 -10.17 11.59 -3.87
C GLN A 40 -11.69 11.40 -3.69
N ASN A 41 -12.51 12.36 -4.11
CA ASN A 41 -13.97 12.23 -4.04
C ASN A 41 -14.51 11.07 -4.89
N ASP A 42 -13.86 10.78 -6.02
CA ASP A 42 -14.24 9.66 -6.89
C ASP A 42 -13.74 8.33 -6.31
N LEU A 43 -12.49 8.31 -5.81
CA LEU A 43 -11.93 7.18 -5.07
C LEU A 43 -12.82 6.77 -3.90
N GLN A 44 -13.33 7.72 -3.11
CA GLN A 44 -14.17 7.45 -1.94
C GLN A 44 -15.50 6.76 -2.28
N ARG A 45 -15.97 6.86 -3.53
CA ARG A 45 -17.14 6.09 -4.00
C ARG A 45 -16.85 4.59 -4.11
N HIS A 46 -15.58 4.22 -4.28
CA HIS A 46 -15.12 2.84 -4.38
C HIS A 46 -14.53 2.33 -3.07
N ASN A 47 -13.74 3.16 -2.38
CA ASN A 47 -13.08 2.84 -1.13
C ASN A 47 -13.36 3.94 -0.10
N PRO A 48 -14.29 3.74 0.84
CA PRO A 48 -14.64 4.73 1.86
C PRO A 48 -13.47 5.18 2.74
N LEU A 49 -12.38 4.41 2.81
CA LEU A 49 -11.15 4.81 3.52
C LEU A 49 -10.32 5.85 2.75
N GLY A 50 -10.62 6.09 1.47
CA GLY A 50 -9.87 7.02 0.61
C GLY A 50 -8.41 6.61 0.37
N GLN A 51 -8.09 5.33 0.55
CA GLN A 51 -6.73 4.82 0.47
C GLN A 51 -6.38 4.35 -0.95
N ILE A 52 -5.14 4.65 -1.34
CA ILE A 52 -4.51 4.12 -2.56
C ILE A 52 -3.44 3.07 -2.19
N PRO A 53 -3.26 2.00 -2.97
CA PRO A 53 -3.97 1.72 -4.22
C PRO A 53 -5.40 1.18 -4.02
N THR A 54 -6.27 1.51 -4.98
CA THR A 54 -7.57 0.85 -5.18
C THR A 54 -7.68 0.44 -6.65
N LEU A 55 -7.94 -0.83 -6.93
CA LEU A 55 -8.05 -1.37 -8.29
C LEU A 55 -9.52 -1.68 -8.60
N VAL A 56 -10.03 -1.16 -9.70
CA VAL A 56 -11.34 -1.53 -10.25
C VAL A 56 -11.12 -2.40 -11.49
N THR A 57 -11.68 -3.61 -11.48
CA THR A 57 -11.56 -4.56 -12.59
C THR A 57 -12.40 -4.14 -13.79
N ALA A 58 -12.17 -4.77 -14.94
CA ALA A 58 -13.00 -4.56 -16.12
C ALA A 58 -14.49 -4.88 -15.90
N ALA A 59 -14.80 -5.76 -14.94
CA ALA A 59 -16.16 -6.14 -14.55
C ALA A 59 -16.75 -5.24 -13.45
N GLY A 60 -16.04 -4.18 -13.03
CA GLY A 60 -16.48 -3.25 -11.99
C GLY A 60 -16.24 -3.73 -10.55
N GLN A 61 -15.59 -4.87 -10.34
CA GLN A 61 -15.20 -5.32 -9.00
C GLN A 61 -14.13 -4.38 -8.43
N VAL A 62 -14.31 -3.96 -7.17
CA VAL A 62 -13.33 -3.16 -6.44
C VAL A 62 -12.44 -4.08 -5.60
N LEU A 63 -11.14 -3.86 -5.66
CA LEU A 63 -10.13 -4.50 -4.82
C LEU A 63 -9.31 -3.43 -4.11
N THR A 64 -9.20 -3.58 -2.80
CA THR A 64 -8.35 -2.79 -1.90
C THR A 64 -7.29 -3.71 -1.28
N GLU A 65 -6.35 -3.13 -0.54
CA GLU A 65 -5.16 -3.80 -0.01
C GLU A 65 -4.18 -4.27 -1.09
N SER A 66 -2.99 -3.67 -1.13
CA SER A 66 -1.97 -3.97 -2.16
C SER A 66 -1.65 -5.46 -2.28
N ALA A 67 -1.55 -6.17 -1.15
CA ALA A 67 -1.30 -7.61 -1.13
C ALA A 67 -2.44 -8.41 -1.79
N ALA A 68 -3.69 -8.08 -1.48
CA ALA A 68 -4.86 -8.76 -2.06
C ALA A 68 -4.97 -8.49 -3.57
N ILE A 69 -4.67 -7.26 -4.01
CA ILE A 69 -4.63 -6.91 -5.42
C ILE A 69 -3.57 -7.72 -6.16
N LEU A 70 -2.34 -7.82 -5.64
CA LEU A 70 -1.27 -8.61 -6.25
C LEU A 70 -1.62 -10.10 -6.32
N ILE A 71 -2.19 -10.64 -5.25
CA ILE A 71 -2.64 -12.04 -5.19
C ILE A 71 -3.74 -12.29 -6.24
N HIS A 72 -4.71 -11.38 -6.34
CA HIS A 72 -5.77 -11.46 -7.35
C HIS A 72 -5.19 -11.46 -8.77
N LEU A 73 -4.29 -10.52 -9.08
CA LEU A 73 -3.69 -10.41 -10.42
C LEU A 73 -2.93 -11.67 -10.80
N GLY A 74 -2.17 -12.26 -9.88
CA GLY A 74 -1.45 -13.51 -10.14
C GLY A 74 -2.37 -14.71 -10.36
N HIS A 75 -3.47 -14.81 -9.60
CA HIS A 75 -4.46 -15.89 -9.82
C HIS A 75 -5.29 -15.69 -11.08
N ALA A 76 -5.70 -14.47 -11.39
CA ALA A 76 -6.49 -14.16 -12.58
C ALA A 76 -5.66 -14.31 -13.87
N HIS A 77 -4.35 -14.12 -13.79
CA HIS A 77 -3.43 -14.15 -14.93
C HIS A 77 -2.21 -15.05 -14.63
N PRO A 78 -2.39 -16.37 -14.48
CA PRO A 78 -1.31 -17.28 -14.07
C PRO A 78 -0.14 -17.31 -15.07
N ALA A 79 -0.40 -17.04 -16.35
CA ALA A 79 0.63 -16.93 -17.39
C ALA A 79 1.59 -15.74 -17.20
N SER A 80 1.25 -14.77 -16.34
CA SER A 80 2.10 -13.61 -16.02
C SER A 80 3.33 -13.98 -15.18
N GLY A 81 3.30 -15.12 -14.47
CA GLY A 81 4.35 -15.49 -13.53
C GLY A 81 4.42 -14.61 -12.27
N LEU A 82 3.42 -13.75 -12.01
CA LEU A 82 3.38 -12.90 -10.82
C LEU A 82 3.32 -13.70 -9.50
N LEU A 83 2.73 -14.88 -9.54
CA LEU A 83 2.71 -15.81 -8.41
C LEU A 83 3.30 -17.16 -8.82
N PRO A 84 4.06 -17.81 -7.92
CA PRO A 84 4.51 -19.17 -8.12
C PRO A 84 3.33 -20.14 -8.07
N THR A 85 3.47 -21.28 -8.76
CA THR A 85 2.47 -22.36 -8.75
C THR A 85 2.71 -23.37 -7.62
N ALA A 86 3.95 -23.50 -7.14
CA ALA A 86 4.27 -24.39 -6.03
C ALA A 86 3.83 -23.78 -4.69
N THR A 87 3.07 -24.55 -3.91
CA THR A 87 2.49 -24.10 -2.64
C THR A 87 3.54 -23.53 -1.68
N ALA A 88 4.68 -24.21 -1.51
CA ALA A 88 5.72 -23.76 -0.59
C ALA A 88 6.30 -22.38 -0.97
N GLN A 89 6.44 -22.09 -2.26
CA GLN A 89 6.89 -20.78 -2.74
C GLN A 89 5.79 -19.73 -2.58
N LEU A 90 4.54 -20.11 -2.85
CA LEU A 90 3.38 -19.23 -2.66
C LEU A 90 3.23 -18.83 -1.19
N ASP A 91 3.42 -19.76 -0.26
CA ASP A 91 3.38 -19.49 1.19
C ASP A 91 4.42 -18.42 1.59
N GLN A 92 5.64 -18.48 1.02
CA GLN A 92 6.66 -17.46 1.29
C GLN A 92 6.34 -16.11 0.65
N VAL A 93 5.79 -16.09 -0.56
CA VAL A 93 5.34 -14.85 -1.22
C VAL A 93 4.23 -14.19 -0.40
N VAL A 94 3.20 -14.96 -0.01
CA VAL A 94 2.09 -14.45 0.81
C VAL A 94 2.61 -13.96 2.16
N ARG A 95 3.52 -14.69 2.80
CA ARG A 95 4.17 -14.26 4.04
C ARG A 95 4.86 -12.90 3.88
N GLY A 96 5.59 -12.70 2.78
CA GLY A 96 6.28 -11.43 2.48
C GLY A 96 5.33 -10.27 2.24
N LEU A 97 4.29 -10.49 1.42
CA LEU A 97 3.26 -9.49 1.16
C LEU A 97 2.56 -9.06 2.45
N VAL A 98 2.18 -10.02 3.29
CA VAL A 98 1.53 -9.74 4.60
C VAL A 98 2.50 -9.06 5.55
N TYR A 99 3.78 -9.44 5.58
CA TYR A 99 4.79 -8.78 6.41
C TYR A 99 4.90 -7.30 6.06
N VAL A 100 5.04 -6.97 4.77
CA VAL A 100 5.16 -5.59 4.30
C VAL A 100 3.91 -4.78 4.64
N ALA A 101 2.72 -5.34 4.40
CA ALA A 101 1.46 -4.68 4.71
C ALA A 101 1.29 -4.41 6.22
N ALA A 102 1.45 -5.44 7.04
CA ALA A 102 1.15 -5.40 8.47
C ALA A 102 2.23 -4.70 9.31
N ASN A 103 3.48 -4.65 8.82
CA ASN A 103 4.59 -4.06 9.57
C ASN A 103 5.07 -2.76 8.94
N CYS A 104 5.54 -2.82 7.69
CA CYS A 104 6.19 -1.67 7.05
C CYS A 104 5.18 -0.58 6.70
N TYR A 105 4.12 -0.91 5.96
CA TYR A 105 3.10 0.06 5.56
C TYR A 105 2.23 0.53 6.71
N ALA A 106 1.98 -0.31 7.72
CA ALA A 106 1.34 0.12 8.96
C ALA A 106 2.12 1.27 9.64
N ALA A 107 3.45 1.17 9.68
CA ALA A 107 4.30 2.24 10.22
C ALA A 107 4.31 3.50 9.34
N ILE A 108 4.26 3.36 8.01
CA ILE A 108 4.12 4.50 7.09
C ILE A 108 2.83 5.27 7.38
N GLY A 109 1.70 4.58 7.56
CA GLY A 109 0.43 5.21 7.91
C GLY A 109 0.52 6.08 9.17
N VAL A 110 1.22 5.61 10.20
CA VAL A 110 1.46 6.37 11.44
C VAL A 110 2.39 7.56 11.24
N ILE A 111 3.36 7.46 10.33
CA ILE A 111 4.29 8.57 10.03
C ILE A 111 3.56 9.69 9.26
N ASP A 112 2.73 9.31 8.29
CA ASP A 112 2.03 10.25 7.42
C ASP A 112 0.90 10.98 8.17
N TYR A 113 0.20 10.27 9.07
CA TYR A 113 -0.99 10.78 9.76
C TYR A 113 -0.97 10.58 11.29
N PRO A 114 0.12 10.92 12.02
CA PRO A 114 0.28 10.58 13.44
C PRO A 114 -0.86 11.10 14.33
N GLU A 115 -1.56 12.15 13.92
CA GLU A 115 -2.74 12.70 14.57
C GLU A 115 -3.91 11.70 14.69
N ARG A 116 -3.97 10.65 13.87
CA ARG A 116 -4.96 9.58 14.02
C ARG A 116 -4.71 8.66 15.22
N TRP A 117 -3.51 8.74 15.81
CA TRP A 117 -3.08 7.88 16.92
C TRP A 117 -2.74 8.67 18.20
N CYS A 118 -2.87 10.00 18.16
CA CYS A 118 -2.58 10.85 19.30
C CYS A 118 -3.56 12.02 19.30
N GLU A 119 -4.42 12.07 20.32
CA GLU A 119 -5.33 13.19 20.54
C GLU A 119 -4.54 14.48 20.79
N ALA A 120 -5.09 15.60 20.32
CA ALA A 120 -4.53 16.91 20.59
C ALA A 120 -4.77 17.30 22.05
N VAL A 121 -3.79 17.98 22.65
CA VAL A 121 -3.97 18.60 23.97
C VAL A 121 -4.61 19.97 23.77
N GLU A 122 -5.84 20.15 24.26
CA GLU A 122 -6.54 21.42 24.16
C GLU A 122 -5.73 22.56 24.81
N GLY A 123 -5.62 23.68 24.09
CA GLY A 123 -4.90 24.87 24.57
C GLY A 123 -3.37 24.79 24.51
N ASP A 124 -2.78 23.70 24.00
CA ASP A 124 -1.33 23.55 23.86
C ASP A 124 -0.93 22.91 22.50
N GLU A 125 -0.95 23.76 21.46
CA GLU A 125 -0.54 23.39 20.09
C GLU A 125 0.95 22.99 20.01
N ALA A 126 1.79 23.60 20.85
CA ALA A 126 3.22 23.33 20.87
C ALA A 126 3.52 21.93 21.44
N ALA A 127 2.87 21.56 22.55
CA ALA A 127 2.97 20.21 23.10
C ALA A 127 2.38 19.16 22.16
N SER A 128 1.27 19.46 21.49
CA SER A 128 0.67 18.58 20.49
C SER A 128 1.65 18.32 19.33
N THR A 129 2.23 19.37 18.76
CA THR A 129 3.22 19.27 17.66
C THR A 129 4.46 18.48 18.09
N ALA A 130 5.03 18.79 19.26
CA ALA A 130 6.19 18.09 19.79
C ALA A 130 5.92 16.60 20.07
N THR A 131 4.67 16.23 20.36
CA THR A 131 4.24 14.85 20.55
C THR A 131 4.13 14.11 19.22
N LEU A 132 3.49 14.70 18.21
CA LEU A 132 3.40 14.12 16.87
C LEU A 132 4.79 13.89 16.26
N ASP A 133 5.73 14.82 16.47
CA ASP A 133 7.10 14.66 15.99
C ASP A 133 7.87 13.55 16.69
N ARG A 134 7.62 13.31 17.99
CA ARG A 134 8.17 12.17 18.72
C ARG A 134 7.64 10.85 18.18
N ILE A 135 6.33 10.78 17.89
CA ILE A 135 5.69 9.61 17.25
C ILE A 135 6.33 9.34 15.89
N ARG A 136 6.42 10.35 15.01
CA ARG A 136 7.06 10.22 13.69
C ARG A 136 8.49 9.68 13.79
N ARG A 137 9.32 10.23 14.68
CA ARG A 137 10.70 9.77 14.86
C ARG A 137 10.79 8.32 15.35
N GLY A 138 10.02 7.97 16.37
CA GLY A 138 10.00 6.62 16.93
C GLY A 138 9.52 5.58 15.91
N THR A 139 8.43 5.90 15.19
CA THR A 139 7.88 5.04 14.16
C THR A 139 8.82 4.89 12.97
N ARG A 140 9.51 5.96 12.53
CA ARG A 140 10.52 5.85 11.46
C ARG A 140 11.69 4.96 11.85
N ALA A 141 12.18 5.08 13.08
CA ALA A 141 13.22 4.19 13.59
C ALA A 141 12.75 2.72 13.63
N ARG A 142 11.48 2.47 13.97
CA ARG A 142 10.88 1.13 13.89
C ARG A 142 10.77 0.64 12.45
N LEU A 143 10.31 1.48 11.53
CA LEU A 143 10.18 1.17 10.10
C LEU A 143 11.52 0.72 9.50
N HIS A 144 12.61 1.43 9.79
CA HIS A 144 13.94 1.04 9.30
C HIS A 144 14.33 -0.37 9.79
N ARG A 145 14.13 -0.67 11.07
CA ARG A 145 14.38 -2.03 11.62
C ARG A 145 13.51 -3.10 10.98
N LEU A 146 12.27 -2.78 10.63
CA LEU A 146 11.36 -3.71 9.95
C LEU A 146 11.86 -4.01 8.53
N TRP A 147 12.40 -3.01 7.82
CA TRP A 147 13.00 -3.22 6.51
C TRP A 147 14.31 -4.02 6.56
N GLU A 148 15.16 -3.78 7.55
CA GLU A 148 16.35 -4.62 7.80
C GLU A 148 15.94 -6.07 8.03
N SER A 149 14.99 -6.30 8.93
CA SER A 149 14.48 -7.64 9.24
C SER A 149 13.79 -8.31 8.05
N PHE A 150 13.14 -7.54 7.18
CA PHE A 150 12.59 -8.04 5.92
C PHE A 150 13.72 -8.49 4.98
N ALA A 151 14.74 -7.65 4.77
CA ALA A 151 15.87 -8.00 3.90
C ALA A 151 16.60 -9.28 4.36
N ASP A 152 16.72 -9.48 5.67
CA ASP A 152 17.37 -10.68 6.24
C ASP A 152 16.53 -11.96 6.08
N GLN A 153 15.20 -11.84 6.06
CA GLN A 153 14.28 -12.99 6.09
C GLN A 153 13.68 -13.36 4.73
N PHE A 154 13.71 -12.44 3.76
CA PHE A 154 13.07 -12.59 2.46
C PHE A 154 14.13 -12.44 1.36
N PRO A 155 14.77 -13.54 0.94
CA PRO A 155 15.83 -13.48 -0.06
C PRO A 155 15.29 -13.00 -1.41
N THR A 156 16.15 -12.33 -2.18
CA THR A 156 15.82 -11.80 -3.52
C THR A 156 15.70 -12.89 -4.60
N THR A 157 16.00 -14.14 -4.26
CA THR A 157 15.89 -15.31 -5.12
C THR A 157 14.94 -16.33 -4.47
N PRO A 158 13.92 -16.84 -5.18
CA PRO A 158 13.05 -17.92 -4.70
C PRO A 158 13.80 -19.22 -4.36
#